data_AF-A0A292EBS0-F1
#
_entry.id   AF-A0A292EBS0-F1
#
_cell.length_a   1.000
_cell.length_b   1.000
_cell.length_c   1.000
_cell.angle_alpha   90.00
_cell.angle_beta   90.00
_cell.angle_gamma   90.00
#
_symmetry.space_group_name_H-M   'P 1'
#
loop_
_entity.id
_entity.type
_entity.pdbx_description
1 polymer ?
#
loop_
_entity_poly.entity_id
_entity_poly.type
_entity_poly.pdbx_seq_one_letter_code
_entity_poly.pdbx_strand_id
1 'polypeptide(L)'
;MTFRPKATLPMPNGSGAKPVMPCGQRPAPAFSKAGAETVRVLVTRPEPSATRTAEKLRLMGHDPVVLPLARAVHDTPATRAALATPHAAIAVTSAEAIRVLEELGAETIALHREDLLFAVGAASAEAAKRLGFRRVVAGDGDGAALAALIARDLEGRISIERPLLYLAGKPRASGLEDALEERRIPANICECYRMEDASITEQALQSCLTAPPVDAILFYSAESMRRFFALPFTKACKHALGEVRFLCLSEKIRGAIPAHLQQKADVAGVPTETSLLALL
;
A
#
# COMPACT_ATOMS: atom_id res chain seq x y z
N MET A 1 -75.10 -40.32 -49.13
CA MET A 1 -74.91 -39.16 -48.25
C MET A 1 -73.57 -38.53 -48.55
N THR A 2 -73.62 -37.50 -49.37
CA THR A 2 -72.50 -36.74 -49.93
C THR A 2 -72.49 -35.36 -49.30
N PHE A 3 -71.38 -34.94 -48.70
CA PHE A 3 -71.20 -33.54 -48.29
C PHE A 3 -69.73 -33.11 -48.38
N ARG A 4 -69.52 -32.07 -49.19
CA ARG A 4 -68.47 -31.04 -49.13
C ARG A 4 -69.10 -29.78 -49.74
N PRO A 5 -68.54 -28.56 -49.57
CA PRO A 5 -67.49 -28.11 -48.65
C PRO A 5 -67.83 -26.76 -47.97
N LYS A 6 -66.99 -26.28 -47.04
CA LYS A 6 -66.88 -24.82 -46.77
C LYS A 6 -65.53 -24.42 -46.16
N ALA A 7 -65.03 -23.33 -46.74
CA ALA A 7 -64.28 -22.21 -46.16
C ALA A 7 -62.83 -22.40 -45.68
N THR A 8 -61.94 -21.85 -46.50
CA THR A 8 -60.58 -21.39 -46.23
C THR A 8 -60.60 -20.06 -45.46
N LEU A 9 -59.75 -19.91 -44.44
CA LEU A 9 -59.35 -18.63 -43.84
C LEU A 9 -57.86 -18.69 -43.43
N PRO A 10 -57.11 -17.57 -43.48
CA PRO A 10 -55.65 -17.56 -43.45
C PRO A 10 -55.04 -17.28 -42.07
N MET A 11 -53.80 -17.74 -41.88
CA MET A 11 -52.88 -17.34 -40.81
C MET A 11 -52.36 -15.91 -41.03
N PRO A 12 -51.97 -15.20 -39.97
CA PRO A 12 -50.70 -14.48 -40.01
C PRO A 12 -49.84 -14.77 -38.77
N ASN A 13 -48.66 -15.36 -39.00
CA ASN A 13 -47.58 -15.48 -38.04
C ASN A 13 -46.56 -14.34 -38.25
N GLY A 14 -46.13 -13.72 -37.14
CA GLY A 14 -44.69 -13.54 -36.87
C GLY A 14 -43.98 -12.32 -37.44
N SER A 15 -44.09 -11.21 -36.71
CA SER A 15 -43.07 -10.21 -36.37
C SER A 15 -41.67 -10.35 -37.02
N GLY A 16 -41.25 -9.27 -37.69
CA GLY A 16 -39.93 -9.10 -38.30
C GLY A 16 -38.74 -9.17 -37.34
N ALA A 17 -37.69 -9.85 -37.81
CA ALA A 17 -36.35 -9.80 -37.26
C ALA A 17 -35.63 -8.54 -37.75
N LYS A 18 -35.14 -7.71 -36.83
CA LYS A 18 -34.15 -6.65 -37.12
C LYS A 18 -32.74 -7.26 -37.10
N PRO A 19 -31.84 -6.91 -38.02
CA PRO A 19 -30.47 -7.39 -37.99
C PRO A 19 -29.67 -6.72 -36.86
N VAL A 20 -28.93 -7.54 -36.12
CA VAL A 20 -27.94 -7.13 -35.13
C VAL A 20 -26.68 -6.67 -35.87
N MET A 21 -26.28 -5.42 -35.66
CA MET A 21 -25.02 -4.85 -36.16
C MET A 21 -23.83 -5.44 -35.39
N PRO A 22 -22.70 -5.77 -36.04
CA PRO A 22 -21.51 -6.22 -35.34
C PRO A 22 -20.79 -5.05 -34.65
N CYS A 23 -20.28 -5.33 -33.45
CA CYS A 23 -19.44 -4.44 -32.66
C CYS A 23 -18.20 -4.00 -33.48
N GLY A 24 -18.11 -2.70 -33.79
CA GLY A 24 -17.01 -2.13 -34.54
C GLY A 24 -15.71 -2.17 -33.74
N GLN A 25 -14.65 -2.72 -34.35
CA GLN A 25 -13.28 -2.56 -33.90
C GLN A 25 -12.87 -1.08 -33.99
N ARG A 26 -12.28 -0.52 -32.92
CA ARG A 26 -11.68 0.82 -32.97
C ARG A 26 -10.39 0.80 -33.79
N PRO A 27 -10.09 1.85 -34.58
CA PRO A 27 -8.80 2.00 -35.23
C PRO A 27 -7.71 2.34 -34.20
N ALA A 28 -6.48 1.90 -34.49
CA ALA A 28 -5.29 2.18 -33.70
C ALA A 28 -5.03 3.70 -33.59
N PRO A 29 -4.53 4.21 -32.44
CA PRO A 29 -4.31 5.64 -32.28
C PRO A 29 -3.12 6.11 -33.11
N ALA A 30 -3.37 7.17 -33.88
CA ALA A 30 -2.35 7.95 -34.58
C ALA A 30 -1.55 8.79 -33.56
N PHE A 31 -0.24 8.85 -33.76
CA PHE A 31 0.66 9.67 -32.94
C PHE A 31 0.47 11.17 -33.23
N SER A 32 0.07 11.93 -32.21
CA SER A 32 0.25 13.40 -32.17
C SER A 32 0.56 13.85 -30.74
N LYS A 33 1.75 14.44 -30.54
CA LYS A 33 2.21 14.99 -29.26
C LYS A 33 1.50 16.32 -28.95
N ALA A 34 0.43 16.29 -28.16
CA ALA A 34 -0.08 17.39 -27.32
C ALA A 34 -1.26 16.87 -26.46
N GLY A 35 -1.08 16.85 -25.12
CA GLY A 35 -2.08 16.38 -24.14
C GLY A 35 -1.75 15.00 -23.58
N ALA A 36 -1.15 14.94 -22.39
CA ALA A 36 -1.07 13.68 -21.65
C ALA A 36 -2.49 13.27 -21.25
N GLU A 37 -2.89 12.04 -21.56
CA GLU A 37 -4.20 11.50 -21.21
C GLU A 37 -4.33 11.40 -19.68
N THR A 38 -5.38 11.98 -19.10
CA THR A 38 -5.61 11.91 -17.65
C THR A 38 -5.95 10.49 -17.24
N VAL A 39 -4.97 9.79 -16.67
CA VAL A 39 -5.15 8.44 -16.10
C VAL A 39 -5.86 8.50 -14.75
N ARG A 40 -6.86 7.64 -14.54
CA ARG A 40 -7.52 7.44 -13.24
C ARG A 40 -6.85 6.31 -12.46
N VAL A 41 -6.30 6.64 -11.30
CA VAL A 41 -5.33 5.79 -10.60
C VAL A 41 -5.79 5.44 -9.19
N LEU A 42 -5.95 4.14 -8.91
CA LEU A 42 -6.24 3.65 -7.56
C LEU A 42 -4.98 3.60 -6.70
N VAL A 43 -5.06 4.24 -5.54
CA VAL A 43 -4.01 4.25 -4.52
C VAL A 43 -4.44 3.36 -3.36
N THR A 44 -3.75 2.22 -3.19
CA THR A 44 -4.15 1.17 -2.21
C THR A 44 -3.40 1.20 -0.88
N ARG A 45 -2.44 2.12 -0.73
CA ARG A 45 -1.57 2.18 0.45
C ARG A 45 -2.32 2.75 1.67
N PRO A 46 -1.83 2.51 2.91
CA PRO A 46 -2.42 3.09 4.12
C PRO A 46 -2.31 4.62 4.18
N GLU A 47 -3.25 5.25 4.86
CA GLU A 47 -3.12 6.65 5.28
C GLU A 47 -1.98 6.82 6.29
N PRO A 48 -1.39 8.03 6.41
CA PRO A 48 -1.61 9.24 5.58
C PRO A 48 -0.88 9.19 4.22
N SER A 49 -0.24 8.06 3.90
CA SER A 49 0.62 7.98 2.74
C SER A 49 -0.16 7.90 1.44
N ALA A 50 -1.40 7.38 1.48
CA ALA A 50 -2.33 7.36 0.35
C ALA A 50 -2.67 8.78 -0.10
N THR A 51 -3.02 9.66 0.85
CA THR A 51 -3.29 11.08 0.59
C THR A 51 -2.11 11.77 -0.09
N ARG A 52 -0.88 11.59 0.41
CA ARG A 52 0.31 12.18 -0.22
C ARG A 52 0.55 11.69 -1.65
N THR A 53 0.32 10.40 -1.92
CA THR A 53 0.42 9.87 -3.30
C THR A 53 -0.67 10.46 -4.18
N ALA A 54 -1.90 10.58 -3.68
CA ALA A 54 -3.00 11.20 -4.42
C ALA A 54 -2.69 12.66 -4.78
N GLU A 55 -2.12 13.45 -3.85
CA GLU A 55 -1.68 14.81 -4.13
C GLU A 55 -0.62 14.85 -5.25
N LYS A 56 0.38 13.97 -5.21
CA LYS A 56 1.39 13.86 -6.28
C LYS A 56 0.76 13.52 -7.63
N LEU A 57 -0.20 12.59 -7.66
CA LEU A 57 -0.93 12.22 -8.87
C LEU A 57 -1.72 13.41 -9.45
N ARG A 58 -2.40 14.19 -8.60
CA ARG A 58 -3.09 15.42 -9.06
C ARG A 58 -2.12 16.44 -9.64
N LEU A 59 -0.96 16.64 -9.01
CA LEU A 59 0.09 17.53 -9.53
C LEU A 59 0.66 17.06 -10.87
N MET A 60 0.59 15.75 -11.15
CA MET A 60 0.97 15.16 -12.44
C MET A 60 -0.15 15.21 -13.49
N GLY A 61 -1.35 15.69 -13.15
CA GLY A 61 -2.50 15.75 -14.07
C GLY A 61 -3.36 14.48 -14.14
N HIS A 62 -3.21 13.57 -13.18
CA HIS A 62 -3.97 12.33 -13.05
C HIS A 62 -5.14 12.45 -12.06
N ASP A 63 -6.12 11.55 -12.14
CA ASP A 63 -7.27 11.46 -11.23
C ASP A 63 -7.07 10.34 -10.18
N PRO A 64 -6.62 10.66 -8.95
CA PRO A 64 -6.41 9.63 -7.93
C PRO A 64 -7.70 9.22 -7.22
N VAL A 65 -7.83 7.91 -7.02
CA VAL A 65 -8.87 7.29 -6.19
C VAL A 65 -8.19 6.64 -4.99
N VAL A 66 -8.52 7.10 -3.79
CA VAL A 66 -7.90 6.59 -2.56
C VAL A 66 -8.76 5.46 -1.99
N LEU A 67 -8.18 4.26 -1.91
CA LEU A 67 -8.83 3.09 -1.33
C LEU A 67 -7.81 2.27 -0.51
N PRO A 68 -7.49 2.72 0.72
CA PRO A 68 -6.55 2.00 1.58
C PRO A 68 -7.05 0.59 1.88
N LEU A 69 -6.21 -0.41 1.64
CA LEU A 69 -6.53 -1.81 1.90
C LEU A 69 -6.17 -2.27 3.32
N ALA A 70 -5.45 -1.41 4.03
CA ALA A 70 -4.93 -1.67 5.36
C ALA A 70 -4.92 -0.37 6.15
N ARG A 71 -5.05 -0.49 7.47
CA ARG A 71 -4.89 0.62 8.40
C ARG A 71 -3.95 0.23 9.53
N ALA A 72 -3.17 1.20 10.00
CA ALA A 72 -2.42 1.04 11.24
C ALA A 72 -3.37 1.25 12.43
N VAL A 73 -3.24 0.39 13.44
CA VAL A 73 -3.87 0.54 14.75
C VAL A 73 -2.75 0.76 15.75
N HIS A 74 -2.72 1.95 16.33
CA HIS A 74 -1.67 2.37 17.24
C HIS A 74 -1.97 1.95 18.68
N ASP A 75 -0.94 1.53 19.40
CA ASP A 75 -1.00 1.17 20.81
C ASP A 75 -0.21 2.21 21.64
N THR A 76 -0.81 3.40 21.77
CA THR A 76 -0.20 4.51 22.51
C THR A 76 0.01 4.20 24.01
N PRO A 77 -0.87 3.44 24.71
CA PRO A 77 -0.60 3.03 26.08
C PRO A 77 0.64 2.13 26.21
N ALA A 78 0.78 1.11 25.36
CA ALA A 78 1.95 0.22 25.39
C ALA A 78 3.23 0.99 25.04
N THR A 79 3.16 1.90 24.06
CA THR A 79 4.31 2.72 23.66
C THR A 79 4.77 3.65 24.78
N ARG A 80 3.82 4.30 25.48
CA ARG A 80 4.10 5.14 26.65
C ARG A 80 4.76 4.34 27.78
N ALA A 81 4.23 3.15 28.07
CA ALA A 81 4.80 2.27 29.08
C ALA A 81 6.24 1.84 28.72
N ALA A 82 6.49 1.50 27.45
CA ALA A 82 7.81 1.11 26.98
C ALA A 82 8.83 2.26 27.06
N LEU A 83 8.45 3.48 26.66
CA LEU A 83 9.30 4.67 26.79
C LEU A 83 9.64 5.03 28.24
N ALA A 84 8.74 4.73 29.19
CA ALA A 84 8.98 4.96 30.61
C ALA A 84 9.98 3.97 31.22
N THR A 85 10.33 2.89 30.51
CA THR A 85 11.39 1.96 30.96
C THR A 85 12.77 2.47 30.57
N PRO A 86 13.81 2.27 31.40
CA PRO A 86 15.17 2.66 31.05
C PRO A 86 15.64 2.01 29.75
N HIS A 87 16.20 2.81 28.85
CA HIS A 87 16.77 2.34 27.59
C HIS A 87 18.04 3.13 27.23
N ALA A 88 18.89 2.54 26.39
CA ALA A 88 20.11 3.19 25.89
C ALA A 88 19.86 4.00 24.61
N ALA A 89 18.89 3.55 23.80
CA ALA A 89 18.48 4.14 22.54
C ALA A 89 17.11 3.60 22.11
N ILE A 90 16.51 4.26 21.11
CA ILE A 90 15.28 3.85 20.45
C ILE A 90 15.61 3.37 19.03
N ALA A 91 15.00 2.28 18.58
CA ALA A 91 15.05 1.83 17.18
C ALA A 91 13.65 1.85 16.57
N VAL A 92 13.57 2.26 15.29
CA VAL A 92 12.36 2.18 14.46
C VAL A 92 12.68 1.66 13.07
N THR A 93 11.82 0.80 12.53
CA THR A 93 11.94 0.31 11.14
C THR A 93 10.87 0.86 10.19
N SER A 94 9.94 1.66 10.71
CA SER A 94 8.81 2.19 9.97
C SER A 94 8.52 3.62 10.39
N ALA A 95 8.12 4.46 9.44
CA ALA A 95 7.62 5.80 9.73
C ALA A 95 6.32 5.76 10.55
N GLU A 96 5.60 4.64 10.54
CA GLU A 96 4.40 4.45 11.37
C GLU A 96 4.73 4.48 12.86
N ALA A 97 5.84 3.87 13.29
CA ALA A 97 6.27 3.91 14.68
C ALA A 97 6.52 5.36 15.16
N ILE A 98 7.00 6.24 14.27
CA ILE A 98 7.15 7.67 14.57
C ILE A 98 5.79 8.36 14.71
N ARG A 99 4.76 7.94 13.97
CA ARG A 99 3.40 8.51 14.13
C ARG A 99 2.77 8.09 15.46
N VAL A 100 3.03 6.87 15.91
CA VAL A 100 2.63 6.46 17.26
C VAL A 100 3.27 7.38 18.31
N LEU A 101 4.56 7.73 18.15
CA LEU A 101 5.24 8.69 19.02
C LEU A 101 4.60 10.09 18.95
N GLU A 102 4.26 10.57 17.75
CA GLU A 102 3.57 11.85 17.55
C GLU A 102 2.24 11.92 18.31
N GLU A 103 1.47 10.83 18.30
CA GLU A 103 0.19 10.72 19.03
C GLU A 103 0.33 10.71 20.56
N LEU A 104 1.53 10.44 21.11
CA LEU A 104 1.77 10.54 22.56
C LEU A 104 1.73 11.98 23.07
N GLY A 105 1.84 12.96 22.17
CA GLY A 105 1.81 14.38 22.46
C GLY A 105 3.19 14.98 22.78
N ALA A 106 3.30 16.30 22.54
CA ALA A 106 4.56 17.03 22.61
C ALA A 106 5.24 16.97 23.98
N GLU A 107 4.48 16.95 25.08
CA GLU A 107 5.01 16.87 26.44
C GLU A 107 5.73 15.55 26.70
N THR A 108 5.17 14.44 26.23
CA THR A 108 5.79 13.12 26.37
C THR A 108 7.07 13.05 25.56
N ILE A 109 7.02 13.51 24.31
CA ILE A 109 8.18 13.51 23.42
C ILE A 109 9.28 14.43 23.91
N ALA A 110 8.95 15.54 24.58
CA ALA A 110 9.94 16.46 25.14
C ALA A 110 10.93 15.77 26.10
N LEU A 111 10.49 14.73 26.82
CA LEU A 111 11.32 13.94 27.74
C LEU A 111 12.35 13.05 27.01
N HIS A 112 12.11 12.75 25.73
CA HIS A 112 12.89 11.79 24.94
C HIS A 112 13.69 12.45 23.80
N ARG A 113 13.66 13.78 23.66
CA ARG A 113 14.31 14.47 22.51
C ARG A 113 15.82 14.26 22.41
N GLU A 114 16.47 14.02 23.55
CA GLU A 114 17.92 13.79 23.64
C GLU A 114 18.29 12.30 23.54
N ASP A 115 17.29 11.41 23.48
CA ASP A 115 17.52 9.99 23.25
C ASP A 115 18.06 9.77 21.84
N LEU A 116 19.00 8.83 21.73
CA LEU A 116 19.53 8.41 20.43
C LEU A 116 18.49 7.54 19.74
N LEU A 117 18.07 7.93 18.55
CA LEU A 117 17.09 7.21 17.75
C LEU A 117 17.74 6.68 16.46
N PHE A 118 17.67 5.36 16.28
CA PHE A 118 18.08 4.65 15.08
C PHE A 118 16.86 4.38 14.20
N ALA A 119 16.95 4.75 12.92
CA ALA A 119 15.89 4.54 11.95
C ALA A 119 16.41 3.76 10.75
N VAL A 120 15.70 2.72 10.31
CA VAL A 120 16.13 1.90 9.14
C VAL A 120 16.28 2.72 7.86
N GLY A 121 15.44 3.72 7.64
CA GLY A 121 15.44 4.49 6.40
C GLY A 121 15.29 5.99 6.59
N ALA A 122 15.74 6.75 5.59
CA ALA A 122 15.74 8.20 5.59
C ALA A 122 14.35 8.81 5.89
N ALA A 123 13.27 8.23 5.36
CA ALA A 123 11.92 8.73 5.62
C ALA A 123 11.52 8.67 7.11
N SER A 124 11.91 7.60 7.82
CA SER A 124 11.68 7.45 9.25
C SER A 124 12.58 8.38 10.06
N ALA A 125 13.84 8.53 9.66
CA ALA A 125 14.77 9.46 10.30
C ALA A 125 14.28 10.91 10.20
N GLU A 126 13.84 11.33 9.01
CA GLU A 126 13.29 12.67 8.80
C GLU A 126 11.99 12.90 9.57
N ALA A 127 11.14 11.88 9.72
CA ALA A 127 9.97 11.96 10.58
C ALA A 127 10.36 12.16 12.05
N ALA A 128 11.35 11.41 12.55
CA ALA A 128 11.83 11.55 13.93
C ALA A 128 12.41 12.94 14.20
N LYS A 129 13.20 13.49 13.26
CA LYS A 129 13.73 14.86 13.36
C LYS A 129 12.63 15.90 13.42
N ARG A 130 11.61 15.79 12.55
CA ARG A 130 10.44 16.69 12.57
C ARG A 130 9.66 16.62 13.88
N LEU A 131 9.61 15.43 14.50
CA LEU A 131 8.99 15.23 15.80
C LEU A 131 9.81 15.84 16.96
N GLY A 132 11.07 16.19 16.72
CA GLY A 132 11.92 16.94 17.65
C GLY A 132 13.07 16.14 18.27
N PHE A 133 13.32 14.90 17.83
CA PHE A 133 14.52 14.15 18.21
C PHE A 133 15.78 14.84 17.68
N ARG A 134 16.77 15.07 18.54
CA ARG A 134 18.00 15.78 18.19
C ARG A 134 19.12 14.86 17.72
N ARG A 135 19.07 13.59 18.13
CA ARG A 135 20.08 12.58 17.82
C ARG A 135 19.45 11.45 17.03
N VAL A 136 19.47 11.58 15.71
CA VAL A 136 18.88 10.59 14.80
C VAL A 136 19.94 10.03 13.86
N VAL A 137 20.07 8.70 13.85
CA VAL A 137 20.95 7.96 12.94
C VAL A 137 20.08 7.18 11.95
N ALA A 138 20.30 7.39 10.66
CA ALA A 138 19.63 6.64 9.60
C ALA A 138 20.52 5.47 9.14
N GLY A 139 19.93 4.29 8.98
CA GLY A 139 20.57 3.16 8.33
C GLY A 139 20.33 3.10 6.82
N ASP A 140 20.95 2.11 6.20
CA ASP A 140 20.95 1.91 4.74
C ASP A 140 19.79 1.02 4.24
N GLY A 141 18.69 0.94 5.00
CA GLY A 141 17.41 0.42 4.50
C GLY A 141 17.02 -1.00 4.91
N ASP A 142 17.84 -1.74 5.65
CA ASP A 142 17.44 -3.03 6.24
C ASP A 142 17.79 -3.19 7.73
N GLY A 143 17.22 -4.21 8.36
CA GLY A 143 17.37 -4.50 9.79
C GLY A 143 18.78 -4.93 10.18
N ALA A 144 19.49 -5.66 9.31
CA ALA A 144 20.84 -6.14 9.60
C ALA A 144 21.86 -4.99 9.58
N ALA A 145 21.75 -4.09 8.60
CA ALA A 145 22.52 -2.86 8.54
C ALA A 145 22.25 -1.97 9.77
N LEU A 146 20.98 -1.86 10.18
CA LEU A 146 20.64 -1.11 11.39
C LEU A 146 21.27 -1.72 12.65
N ALA A 147 21.24 -3.04 12.81
CA ALA A 147 21.88 -3.73 13.94
C ALA A 147 23.40 -3.49 13.99
N ALA A 148 24.07 -3.47 12.83
CA ALA A 148 25.49 -3.14 12.76
C ALA A 148 25.80 -1.69 13.20
N LEU A 149 24.94 -0.73 12.83
CA LEU A 149 25.06 0.65 13.27
C LEU A 149 24.84 0.78 14.79
N ILE A 150 23.83 0.09 15.31
CA ILE A 150 23.54 0.06 16.75
C ILE A 150 24.73 -0.51 17.52
N ALA A 151 25.32 -1.62 17.05
CA ALA A 151 26.49 -2.24 17.68
C ALA A 151 27.68 -1.28 17.79
N ARG A 152 27.95 -0.54 16.69
CA ARG A 152 29.06 0.42 16.62
C ARG A 152 28.83 1.64 17.49
N ASP A 153 27.64 2.23 17.45
CA ASP A 153 27.37 3.54 18.07
C ASP A 153 26.95 3.45 19.55
N LEU A 154 26.59 2.24 20.03
CA LEU A 154 26.24 1.96 21.43
C LEU A 154 27.25 1.09 22.17
N GLU A 155 28.45 0.87 21.61
CA GLU A 155 29.49 0.09 22.28
C GLU A 155 29.75 0.62 23.71
N GLY A 156 29.67 -0.28 24.70
CA GLY A 156 29.82 0.05 26.13
C GLY A 156 28.67 0.84 26.76
N ARG A 157 27.64 1.23 26.01
CA ARG A 157 26.49 2.02 26.49
C ARG A 157 25.20 1.19 26.62
N ILE A 158 25.14 0.03 25.97
CA ILE A 158 24.00 -0.88 26.03
C ILE A 158 24.24 -1.96 27.09
N SER A 159 23.22 -2.24 27.91
CA SER A 159 23.26 -3.27 28.95
C SER A 159 21.87 -3.89 29.13
N ILE A 160 21.77 -4.91 30.00
CA ILE A 160 20.48 -5.51 30.35
C ILE A 160 19.59 -4.51 31.10
N GLU A 161 20.16 -3.60 31.91
CA GLU A 161 19.39 -2.56 32.60
C GLU A 161 19.01 -1.39 31.69
N ARG A 162 19.75 -1.19 30.59
CA ARG A 162 19.48 -0.16 29.58
C ARG A 162 19.55 -0.77 28.17
N PRO A 163 18.59 -1.61 27.80
CA PRO A 163 18.58 -2.25 26.49
C PRO A 163 18.22 -1.26 25.38
N LEU A 164 18.29 -1.72 24.14
CA LEU A 164 17.67 -1.03 23.00
C LEU A 164 16.14 -1.12 23.12
N LEU A 165 15.42 -0.01 23.01
CA LEU A 165 13.97 -0.03 22.85
C LEU A 165 13.62 -0.10 21.35
N TYR A 166 13.12 -1.24 20.87
CA TYR A 166 12.65 -1.37 19.50
C TYR A 166 11.13 -1.13 19.42
N LEU A 167 10.72 -0.02 18.82
CA LEU A 167 9.31 0.28 18.52
C LEU A 167 8.94 -0.33 17.16
N ALA A 168 8.18 -1.41 17.23
CA ALA A 168 7.95 -2.33 16.12
C ALA A 168 6.48 -2.38 15.69
N GLY A 169 6.28 -2.68 14.41
CA GLY A 169 4.96 -2.99 13.86
C GLY A 169 4.65 -4.47 13.84
N LYS A 170 3.41 -4.81 13.50
CA LYS A 170 3.00 -6.18 13.15
C LYS A 170 2.12 -6.19 11.90
N PRO A 171 2.34 -7.10 10.93
CA PRO A 171 3.47 -8.03 10.83
C PRO A 171 4.78 -7.28 10.48
N ARG A 172 5.93 -7.95 10.65
CA ARG A 172 7.26 -7.45 10.27
C ARG A 172 8.20 -8.61 9.95
N ALA A 173 9.30 -8.31 9.26
CA ALA A 173 10.40 -9.26 9.07
C ALA A 173 11.26 -9.33 10.34
N SER A 174 11.82 -10.51 10.64
CA SER A 174 12.66 -10.75 11.83
C SER A 174 14.10 -10.27 11.70
N GLY A 175 14.51 -9.76 10.53
CA GLY A 175 15.92 -9.53 10.23
C GLY A 175 16.64 -8.52 11.14
N LEU A 176 15.91 -7.62 11.82
CA LEU A 176 16.51 -6.78 12.86
C LEU A 176 16.70 -7.59 14.15
N GLU A 177 15.66 -8.28 14.62
CA GLU A 177 15.71 -9.13 15.80
C GLU A 177 16.80 -10.20 15.71
N ASP A 178 16.84 -10.93 14.61
CA ASP A 178 17.82 -11.99 14.36
C ASP A 178 19.25 -11.43 14.43
N ALA A 179 19.47 -10.25 13.83
CA ALA A 179 20.78 -9.60 13.82
C ALA A 179 21.19 -9.00 15.18
N LEU A 180 20.23 -8.53 15.99
CA LEU A 180 20.46 -8.08 17.36
C LEU A 180 20.83 -9.26 18.26
N GLU A 181 20.12 -10.39 18.13
CA GLU A 181 20.38 -11.61 18.89
C GLU A 181 21.77 -12.19 18.58
N GLU A 182 22.14 -12.29 17.30
CA GLU A 182 23.47 -12.73 16.85
C GLU A 182 24.60 -11.90 17.50
N ARG A 183 24.38 -10.59 17.66
CA ARG A 183 25.32 -9.64 18.27
C ARG A 183 25.21 -9.55 19.78
N ARG A 184 24.29 -10.31 20.40
CA ARG A 184 23.98 -10.28 21.84
C ARG A 184 23.63 -8.88 22.34
N ILE A 185 22.95 -8.10 21.51
CA ILE A 185 22.45 -6.77 21.87
C ILE A 185 21.12 -6.93 22.60
N PRO A 186 21.03 -6.59 23.90
CA PRO A 186 19.77 -6.71 24.62
C PRO A 186 18.77 -5.69 24.08
N ALA A 187 17.58 -6.16 23.72
CA ALA A 187 16.52 -5.34 23.14
C ALA A 187 15.15 -5.65 23.76
N ASN A 188 14.42 -4.59 24.11
CA ASN A 188 13.02 -4.64 24.50
C ASN A 188 12.18 -4.26 23.28
N ILE A 189 11.35 -5.19 22.81
CA ILE A 189 10.50 -4.98 21.64
C ILE A 189 9.10 -4.57 22.11
N CYS A 190 8.66 -3.39 21.69
CA CYS A 190 7.30 -2.89 21.89
C CYS A 190 6.57 -2.93 20.55
N GLU A 191 5.52 -3.77 20.44
CA GLU A 191 4.61 -3.72 19.29
C GLU A 191 3.72 -2.47 19.40
N CYS A 192 4.21 -1.33 18.93
CA CYS A 192 3.56 -0.03 19.07
C CYS A 192 2.42 0.20 18.05
N TYR A 193 2.35 -0.62 16.99
CA TYR A 193 1.21 -0.62 16.08
C TYR A 193 0.99 -1.99 15.41
N ARG A 194 -0.22 -2.20 14.89
CA ARG A 194 -0.57 -3.37 14.07
C ARG A 194 -1.24 -2.94 12.77
N MET A 195 -0.91 -3.61 11.69
CA MET A 195 -1.53 -3.42 10.38
C MET A 195 -2.73 -4.36 10.25
N GLU A 196 -3.93 -3.80 10.31
CA GLU A 196 -5.18 -4.53 10.13
C GLU A 196 -5.72 -4.33 8.72
N ASP A 197 -6.58 -5.24 8.28
CA ASP A 197 -7.35 -5.06 7.04
C ASP A 197 -8.33 -3.89 7.21
N ALA A 198 -8.44 -3.08 6.15
CA ALA A 198 -9.45 -2.04 6.12
C ALA A 198 -10.83 -2.68 5.93
N SER A 199 -11.83 -2.20 6.66
CA SER A 199 -13.23 -2.59 6.43
C SER A 199 -13.75 -1.84 5.21
N ILE A 200 -13.77 -2.51 4.06
CA ILE A 200 -14.20 -1.91 2.79
C ILE A 200 -15.59 -2.45 2.44
N THR A 201 -16.55 -1.54 2.23
CA THR A 201 -17.90 -1.90 1.80
C THR A 201 -17.92 -2.21 0.30
N GLU A 202 -18.85 -3.06 -0.12
CA GLU A 202 -19.05 -3.35 -1.54
C GLU A 202 -19.38 -2.09 -2.34
N GLN A 203 -20.18 -1.18 -1.76
CA GLN A 203 -20.50 0.11 -2.36
C GLN A 203 -19.25 0.98 -2.58
N ALA A 204 -18.31 1.00 -1.62
CA ALA A 204 -17.05 1.72 -1.78
C ALA A 204 -16.21 1.13 -2.92
N LEU A 205 -16.16 -0.21 -3.04
CA LEU A 205 -15.47 -0.88 -4.14
C LEU A 205 -16.08 -0.55 -5.50
N GLN A 206 -17.40 -0.64 -5.62
CA GLN A 206 -18.10 -0.29 -6.85
C GLN A 206 -17.85 1.18 -7.25
N SER A 207 -18.01 2.10 -6.30
CA SER A 207 -17.80 3.54 -6.54
C SER A 207 -16.35 3.85 -6.95
N CYS A 208 -15.37 3.19 -6.33
CA CYS A 208 -13.97 3.41 -6.66
C CYS A 208 -13.58 2.78 -8.00
N LEU A 209 -14.06 1.57 -8.31
CA LEU A 209 -13.51 0.73 -9.38
C LEU A 209 -14.34 0.70 -10.66
N THR A 210 -15.61 1.11 -10.66
CA THR A 210 -16.51 0.89 -11.81
C THR A 210 -17.19 2.13 -12.37
N ALA A 211 -17.30 3.22 -11.61
CA ALA A 211 -18.04 4.40 -12.03
C ALA A 211 -17.33 5.72 -11.66
N PRO A 212 -16.42 6.25 -12.52
CA PRO A 212 -15.87 5.61 -13.72
C PRO A 212 -14.90 4.46 -13.38
N PRO A 213 -14.52 3.60 -14.35
CA PRO A 213 -13.49 2.59 -14.11
C PRO A 213 -12.13 3.22 -13.78
N VAL A 214 -11.26 2.47 -13.11
CA VAL A 214 -9.84 2.86 -12.94
C VAL A 214 -9.04 2.37 -14.13
N ASP A 215 -8.01 3.13 -14.53
CA ASP A 215 -7.09 2.74 -15.59
C ASP A 215 -5.86 2.01 -15.02
N ALA A 216 -5.44 2.39 -13.81
CA ALA A 216 -4.27 1.82 -13.15
C ALA A 216 -4.47 1.65 -11.63
N ILE A 217 -3.75 0.69 -11.04
CA ILE A 217 -3.69 0.47 -9.58
C ILE A 217 -2.22 0.42 -9.14
N LEU A 218 -1.88 1.19 -8.11
CA LEU A 218 -0.53 1.24 -7.55
C LEU A 218 -0.35 0.26 -6.38
N PHE A 219 0.65 -0.62 -6.48
CA PHE A 219 1.02 -1.55 -5.42
C PHE A 219 2.44 -1.31 -4.88
N TYR A 220 2.49 -0.97 -3.59
CA TYR A 220 3.73 -0.69 -2.84
C TYR A 220 4.23 -1.89 -2.03
N SER A 221 3.42 -2.94 -1.89
CA SER A 221 3.79 -4.16 -1.16
C SER A 221 3.05 -5.37 -1.70
N ALA A 222 3.65 -6.55 -1.52
CA ALA A 222 3.03 -7.83 -1.87
C ALA A 222 1.78 -8.10 -1.02
N GLU A 223 1.74 -7.60 0.22
CA GLU A 223 0.57 -7.70 1.09
C GLU A 223 -0.61 -6.88 0.57
N SER A 224 -0.39 -5.64 0.13
CA SER A 224 -1.46 -4.83 -0.47
C SER A 224 -2.05 -5.52 -1.70
N MET A 225 -1.21 -6.14 -2.52
CA MET A 225 -1.65 -6.92 -3.68
C MET A 225 -2.48 -8.14 -3.27
N ARG A 226 -2.01 -8.94 -2.30
CA ARG A 226 -2.77 -10.07 -1.77
C ARG A 226 -4.12 -9.64 -1.19
N ARG A 227 -4.14 -8.57 -0.39
CA ARG A 227 -5.38 -8.01 0.19
C ARG A 227 -6.36 -7.59 -0.91
N PHE A 228 -5.88 -6.93 -1.96
CA PHE A 228 -6.73 -6.53 -3.09
C PHE A 228 -7.41 -7.73 -3.75
N PHE A 229 -6.64 -8.75 -4.15
CA PHE A 229 -7.18 -9.94 -4.82
C PHE A 229 -7.94 -10.90 -3.90
N ALA A 230 -7.87 -10.70 -2.58
CA ALA A 230 -8.73 -11.39 -1.62
C ALA A 230 -10.16 -10.80 -1.57
N LEU A 231 -10.35 -9.55 -2.01
CA LEU A 231 -11.66 -8.90 -1.99
C LEU A 231 -12.66 -9.62 -2.91
N PRO A 232 -13.89 -9.90 -2.44
CA PRO A 232 -14.93 -10.56 -3.24
C PRO A 232 -15.19 -9.87 -4.59
N PHE A 233 -15.11 -8.54 -4.62
CA PHE A 233 -15.27 -7.72 -5.81
C PHE A 233 -14.34 -8.15 -6.96
N THR A 234 -13.08 -8.49 -6.67
CA THR A 234 -12.11 -8.88 -7.71
C THR A 234 -12.48 -10.20 -8.39
N LYS A 235 -13.23 -11.06 -7.70
CA LYS A 235 -13.77 -12.31 -8.24
C LYS A 235 -15.05 -12.08 -9.06
N ALA A 236 -15.91 -11.17 -8.61
CA ALA A 236 -17.18 -10.86 -9.25
C ALA A 236 -17.02 -10.00 -10.52
N CYS A 237 -16.08 -9.05 -10.52
CA CYS A 237 -15.92 -8.04 -11.56
C CYS A 237 -14.65 -8.24 -12.40
N LYS A 238 -14.38 -9.48 -12.85
CA LYS A 238 -13.20 -9.80 -13.67
C LYS A 238 -13.09 -8.94 -14.94
N HIS A 239 -14.22 -8.63 -15.58
CA HIS A 239 -14.26 -7.77 -16.75
C HIS A 239 -13.85 -6.32 -16.44
N ALA A 240 -14.20 -5.79 -15.26
CA ALA A 240 -13.80 -4.44 -14.85
C ALA A 240 -12.29 -4.34 -14.61
N LEU A 241 -11.64 -5.44 -14.20
CA LEU A 241 -10.18 -5.54 -14.09
C LEU A 241 -9.50 -5.91 -15.42
N GLY A 242 -10.27 -6.11 -16.49
CA GLY A 242 -9.78 -6.52 -17.80
C GLY A 242 -8.86 -5.49 -18.44
N GLU A 243 -9.15 -4.20 -18.32
CA GLU A 243 -8.34 -3.15 -18.96
C GLU A 243 -7.39 -2.46 -17.97
N VAL A 244 -7.39 -2.88 -16.70
CA VAL A 244 -6.62 -2.23 -15.63
C VAL A 244 -5.15 -2.63 -15.69
N ARG A 245 -4.27 -1.63 -15.62
CA ARG A 245 -2.82 -1.81 -15.43
C ARG A 245 -2.47 -1.94 -13.95
N PHE A 246 -1.61 -2.89 -13.59
CA PHE A 246 -1.17 -3.09 -12.21
C PHE A 246 0.27 -2.62 -12.06
N LEU A 247 0.48 -1.45 -11.47
CA LEU A 247 1.81 -0.86 -11.36
C LEU A 247 2.45 -1.27 -10.04
N CYS A 248 3.59 -1.96 -10.11
CA CYS A 248 4.26 -2.57 -8.98
C CYS A 248 5.59 -1.87 -8.68
N LEU A 249 5.85 -1.57 -7.40
CA LEU A 249 7.12 -0.95 -6.98
C LEU A 249 8.33 -1.88 -7.20
N SER A 250 8.14 -3.21 -7.25
CA SER A 250 9.21 -4.18 -7.45
C SER A 250 8.72 -5.50 -8.02
N GLU A 251 9.64 -6.30 -8.54
CA GLU A 251 9.38 -7.64 -9.07
C GLU A 251 8.78 -8.59 -8.01
N LYS A 252 9.25 -8.47 -6.76
CA LYS A 252 8.70 -9.23 -5.63
C LYS A 252 7.20 -8.97 -5.42
N ILE A 253 6.76 -7.74 -5.69
CA ILE A 253 5.34 -7.37 -5.58
C ILE A 253 4.58 -7.94 -6.77
N ARG A 254 5.10 -7.82 -8.00
CA ARG A 254 4.51 -8.43 -9.19
C ARG A 254 4.28 -9.93 -9.02
N GLY A 255 5.23 -10.65 -8.40
CA GLY A 255 5.08 -12.08 -8.11
C GLY A 255 3.88 -12.45 -7.23
N ALA A 256 3.27 -11.51 -6.52
CA ALA A 256 2.07 -11.73 -5.71
C ALA A 256 0.76 -11.61 -6.49
N ILE A 257 0.80 -11.19 -7.76
CA ILE A 257 -0.40 -11.08 -8.62
C ILE A 257 -0.83 -12.46 -9.12
N PRO A 258 -2.14 -12.72 -9.30
CA PRO A 258 -2.60 -13.92 -9.98
C PRO A 258 -1.94 -14.09 -11.36
N ALA A 259 -1.46 -15.30 -11.67
CA ALA A 259 -0.64 -15.58 -12.86
C ALA A 259 -1.26 -15.10 -14.18
N HIS A 260 -2.59 -15.21 -14.33
CA HIS A 260 -3.32 -14.76 -15.52
C HIS A 260 -3.34 -13.23 -15.73
N LEU A 261 -2.96 -12.45 -14.71
CA LEU A 261 -2.88 -10.98 -14.77
C LEU A 261 -1.45 -10.46 -14.78
N GLN A 262 -0.43 -11.32 -14.66
CA GLN A 262 0.99 -10.90 -14.63
C GLN A 262 1.41 -10.10 -15.88
N GLN A 263 0.82 -10.41 -17.04
CA GLN A 263 1.10 -9.70 -18.30
C GLN A 263 0.62 -8.24 -18.28
N LYS A 264 -0.25 -7.86 -17.33
CA LYS A 264 -0.75 -6.49 -17.14
C LYS A 264 -0.06 -5.76 -15.99
N ALA A 265 0.95 -6.40 -15.40
CA ALA A 265 1.67 -5.85 -14.26
C ALA A 265 3.02 -5.29 -14.69
N ASP A 266 3.11 -3.95 -14.68
CA ASP A 266 4.34 -3.22 -14.95
C ASP A 266 5.12 -3.03 -13.65
N VAL A 267 6.45 -3.02 -13.74
CA VAL A 267 7.36 -2.88 -12.58
C VAL A 267 8.20 -1.62 -12.75
N ALA A 268 8.29 -0.83 -11.68
CA ALA A 268 9.16 0.34 -11.64
C ALA A 268 10.63 -0.08 -11.82
N GLY A 269 11.39 0.63 -12.67
CA GLY A 269 12.80 0.31 -12.92
C GLY A 269 13.70 0.44 -11.69
N VAL A 270 13.29 1.24 -10.70
CA VAL A 270 13.92 1.38 -9.39
C VAL A 270 12.81 1.37 -8.34
N PRO A 271 12.98 0.76 -7.15
CA PRO A 271 11.92 0.65 -6.13
C PRO A 271 11.69 1.98 -5.38
N THR A 272 11.37 3.03 -6.14
CA THR A 272 11.03 4.36 -5.65
C THR A 272 9.66 4.77 -6.13
N GLU A 273 8.93 5.55 -5.33
CA GLU A 273 7.62 6.05 -5.71
C GLU A 273 7.69 6.88 -7.00
N THR A 274 8.74 7.69 -7.17
CA THR A 274 8.95 8.46 -8.41
C THR A 274 9.02 7.57 -9.65
N SER A 275 9.78 6.46 -9.59
CA SER A 275 9.89 5.52 -10.71
C SER A 275 8.60 4.75 -10.96
N LEU A 276 7.80 4.51 -9.92
CA LEU A 276 6.49 3.87 -10.04
C LEU A 276 5.48 4.80 -10.72
N LEU A 277 5.44 6.07 -10.31
CA LEU A 277 4.53 7.06 -10.89
C LEU A 277 4.89 7.42 -12.34
N ALA A 278 6.15 7.27 -12.74
CA ALA A 278 6.60 7.48 -14.12
C ALA A 278 6.11 6.42 -15.12
N LEU A 279 5.42 5.36 -14.66
CA LEU A 279 4.79 4.35 -15.53
C LEU A 279 3.40 4.77 -16.04
N LEU A 280 2.84 5.85 -15.49
CA LEU A 280 1.57 6.46 -15.91
C LEU A 280 1.79 7.35 -17.14
#